data_AF-A0AAV2IHJ8-F1
#
_entry.id   AF-A0AAV2IHJ8-F1
#
_cell.length_a   1.000
_cell.length_b   1.000
_cell.length_c   1.000
_cell.angle_alpha   90.00
_cell.angle_beta   90.00
_cell.angle_gamma   90.00
#
_symmetry.space_group_name_H-M   'P 1'
#
loop_
_entity.id
_entity.type
_entity.pdbx_description
1 polymer ?
#
loop_
_entity_poly.entity_id
_entity_poly.type
_entity_poly.pdbx_seq_one_letter_code
_entity_poly.pdbx_strand_id
1 'polypeptide(L)' 'RLQEFLRSHDNSYFEEQFKIIPRPTNVTQHVGISIENIQKNRYKDICTYDHSRVLLDINTHNNEG' A
#
# COMPACT_ATOMS: atom_id res chain seq x y z
N ARG A 1 27.12 -5.14 12.37
CA ARG A 1 26.93 -4.11 11.28
C ARG A 1 26.02 -4.72 10.19
N LEU A 2 25.20 -3.96 9.44
CA LEU A 2 24.23 -4.53 8.46
C LEU A 2 24.84 -5.57 7.50
N GLN A 3 26.01 -5.26 6.94
CA GLN A 3 26.72 -6.14 6.00
C GLN A 3 27.10 -7.50 6.60
N GLU A 4 27.39 -7.55 7.90
CA GLU A 4 27.72 -8.78 8.61
C GLU A 4 26.47 -9.64 8.82
N PHE A 5 25.35 -8.99 9.20
CA PHE A 5 24.05 -9.64 9.38
C PHE A 5 23.50 -10.25 8.08
N LEU A 6 23.67 -9.54 6.95
CA LEU A 6 23.25 -10.05 5.64
C LEU A 6 24.09 -11.24 5.17
N ARG A 7 25.35 -11.33 5.60
CA ARG A 7 26.24 -12.45 5.25
C ARG A 7 26.10 -13.65 6.19
N SER A 8 25.56 -13.45 7.39
CA SER A 8 25.41 -14.51 8.39
C SER A 8 24.13 -15.35 8.24
N HIS A 9 23.26 -15.00 7.30
CA HIS A 9 21.98 -15.68 7.06
C HIS A 9 21.80 -15.97 5.56
N ASP A 10 21.11 -17.05 5.24
CA ASP A 10 20.76 -17.40 3.87
C ASP A 10 19.37 -16.86 3.48
N ASN A 11 18.96 -17.12 2.25
CA ASN A 11 17.66 -16.68 1.74
C ASN A 11 16.48 -17.29 2.51
N SER A 12 16.60 -18.52 3.01
CA SER A 12 15.52 -19.20 3.71
C SER A 12 15.16 -18.48 5.01
N TYR A 13 16.18 -18.01 5.74
CA TYR A 13 15.99 -17.18 6.92
C TYR A 13 15.20 -15.91 6.60
N PHE A 14 15.56 -15.18 5.55
CA PHE A 14 14.87 -13.93 5.19
C PHE A 14 13.43 -14.19 4.71
N GLU A 15 13.17 -15.29 4.03
CA GLU A 15 11.81 -15.68 3.66
C GLU A 15 10.94 -15.96 4.89
N GLU A 16 11.48 -16.66 5.89
CA GLU A 16 10.78 -16.91 7.15
C GLU A 16 10.49 -15.60 7.89
N GLN A 17 11.49 -14.71 8.00
CA GLN A 17 11.30 -13.40 8.61
C GLN A 17 10.27 -12.55 7.88
N PHE A 18 10.22 -12.61 6.54
CA PHE A 18 9.22 -11.90 5.76
C PHE A 18 7.81 -12.44 6.00
N LYS A 19 7.65 -13.77 6.09
CA LYS A 19 6.35 -14.42 6.32
C LYS A 19 5.71 -14.05 7.66
N ILE A 20 6.51 -13.73 8.68
CA ILE A 20 6.02 -13.34 10.00
C ILE A 20 5.69 -11.85 10.13
N ILE A 21 5.98 -11.03 9.10
CA ILE A 21 5.63 -9.61 9.11
C ILE A 21 4.09 -9.50 9.24
N PRO A 22 3.58 -8.82 10.29
CA PRO A 22 2.15 -8.69 10.48
C PRO A 22 1.50 -7.98 9.30
N ARG A 23 0.38 -8.53 8.84
CA ARG A 23 -0.47 -7.83 7.88
C ARG A 23 -1.35 -6.82 8.63
N PRO A 24 -1.61 -5.65 8.05
CA PRO A 24 -2.54 -4.70 8.65
C PRO A 24 -3.96 -5.29 8.66
N THR A 25 -4.57 -5.35 9.84
CA THR A 25 -5.88 -5.98 10.06
C THR A 25 -7.03 -4.96 10.23
N ASN A 26 -6.72 -3.73 10.62
CA ASN A 26 -7.70 -2.68 10.93
C ASN A 26 -7.57 -1.49 9.98
N VAL A 27 -7.59 -1.76 8.67
CA VAL A 27 -7.43 -0.75 7.62
C VAL A 27 -8.52 -0.93 6.59
N THR A 28 -8.96 0.18 6.00
CA THR A 28 -9.99 0.19 4.95
C THR A 28 -9.43 0.80 3.67
N GLN A 29 -10.06 0.48 2.55
CA GLN A 29 -9.71 0.99 1.20
C GLN A 29 -10.97 1.50 0.47
N HIS A 30 -12.01 1.89 1.22
CA HIS A 30 -13.36 2.16 0.70
C HIS A 30 -13.35 3.23 -0.40
N VAL A 31 -12.54 4.27 -0.25
CA VAL A 31 -12.48 5.35 -1.25
C VAL A 31 -11.87 4.85 -2.55
N GLY A 32 -10.74 4.13 -2.47
CA GLY A 32 -10.02 3.67 -3.64
C GLY A 32 -10.74 2.57 -4.43
N ILE A 33 -11.58 1.76 -3.77
CA ILE A 33 -12.36 0.69 -4.42
C ILE A 33 -13.78 1.12 -4.84
N SER A 34 -14.20 2.34 -4.50
CA SER A 34 -15.50 2.89 -4.92
C SER A 34 -15.65 2.88 -6.44
N ILE A 35 -16.89 2.80 -6.94
CA ILE A 35 -17.19 2.73 -8.38
C ILE A 35 -16.59 3.94 -9.14
N GLU A 36 -16.58 5.11 -8.51
CA GLU A 36 -16.05 6.36 -9.06
C GLU A 36 -14.52 6.34 -9.20
N ASN A 37 -13.81 5.66 -8.29
CA ASN A 37 -12.35 5.68 -8.23
C ASN A 37 -11.69 4.39 -8.73
N ILE A 38 -12.42 3.28 -8.86
CA ILE A 38 -11.83 1.98 -9.22
C ILE A 38 -11.13 2.02 -10.59
N GLN A 39 -11.64 2.85 -11.52
CA GLN A 39 -11.04 3.05 -12.85
C GLN A 39 -9.77 3.91 -12.82
N LYS A 40 -9.52 4.65 -11.73
CA LYS A 40 -8.31 5.47 -11.54
C LYS A 40 -7.12 4.62 -11.04
N ASN A 41 -7.35 3.39 -10.60
CA ASN A 41 -6.30 2.46 -10.18
C ASN A 41 -5.72 1.69 -11.39
N ARG A 42 -4.40 1.67 -11.52
CA ARG A 42 -3.72 0.87 -12.58
C ARG A 42 -3.86 -0.64 -12.35
N TYR A 43 -3.84 -1.07 -11.08
CA TYR A 43 -3.91 -2.48 -10.69
C TYR A 43 -5.02 -2.66 -9.65
N LYS A 44 -5.80 -3.73 -9.76
CA LYS A 44 -6.95 -3.99 -8.88
C LYS A 44 -6.55 -4.47 -7.49
N ASP A 45 -5.38 -5.09 -7.38
CA ASP A 45 -4.82 -5.67 -6.17
C ASP A 45 -3.90 -4.69 -5.41
N ILE A 46 -3.65 -3.50 -5.96
CA ILE A 46 -2.85 -2.44 -5.34
C ILE A 46 -3.74 -1.20 -5.14
N CYS A 47 -4.15 -0.97 -3.90
CA CYS A 47 -5.00 0.16 -3.52
C CYS A 47 -4.50 0.82 -2.22
N THR A 48 -4.66 2.13 -2.08
CA THR A 48 -4.20 2.88 -0.89
C THR A 48 -5.15 2.71 0.30
N TYR A 49 -4.62 2.76 1.52
CA TYR A 49 -5.48 2.79 2.72
C TYR A 49 -6.12 4.16 2.91
N ASP A 50 -7.36 4.17 3.39
CA ASP A 50 -8.17 5.39 3.53
C ASP A 50 -7.51 6.40 4.49
N HIS A 51 -6.88 5.94 5.56
CA HIS A 51 -6.26 6.80 6.58
C HIS A 51 -4.91 7.39 6.16
N SER A 52 -4.30 6.90 5.08
CA SER A 52 -2.96 7.32 4.62
C SER A 52 -2.94 7.77 3.15
N ARG A 53 -4.09 7.81 2.48
CA ARG A 53 -4.18 8.31 1.09
C ARG A 53 -3.97 9.82 1.06
N VAL A 54 -3.41 10.30 -0.05
CA VAL A 54 -3.34 11.73 -0.32
C VAL A 54 -4.75 12.24 -0.63
N LEU A 55 -5.15 13.33 0.02
CA LEU A 55 -6.39 14.04 -0.27
C LEU A 55 -6.07 15.14 -1.29
N LEU A 56 -6.75 15.09 -2.44
CA LEU A 56 -6.64 16.14 -3.46
C LEU A 56 -7.79 17.13 -3.25
N ASP A 57 -7.48 18.42 -3.31
CA ASP A 57 -8.49 19.46 -3.37
C ASP A 57 -9.13 19.47 -4.76
N ILE A 58 -10.46 19.50 -4.81
CA ILE A 58 -11.19 19.64 -6.08
C ILE A 58 -11.02 21.07 -6.55
N ASN A 59 -10.42 21.25 -7.72
CA ASN A 59 -10.35 22.57 -8.33
C ASN A 59 -11.72 22.92 -8.96
N THR A 60 -12.60 23.50 -8.15
CA THR A 60 -13.98 23.86 -8.54
C THR A 60 -14.04 24.81 -9.72
N HIS A 61 -12.96 25.51 -10.06
CA HIS A 61 -12.92 26.40 -11.21
C HIS A 61 -12.82 25.68 -12.56
N ASN A 62 -12.30 24.45 -12.58
CA ASN A 62 -12.06 23.69 -13.80
C ASN A 62 -13.00 22.49 -13.99
N ASN A 63 -13.92 22.23 -13.05
CA ASN A 63 -14.80 21.04 -13.05
C ASN A 63 -14.03 19.71 -13.22
N GLU A 64 -12.83 19.61 -12.65
CA GLU A 64 -12.04 18.37 -12.66
C GLU A 64 -12.26 17.61 -11.34
N GLY A 65 -13.11 16.57 -11.39
CA GLY A 65 -13.36 15.61 -10.31
C GLY A 65 -13.45 14.17 -10.83
#